data_AF-A0A0G3IRE8-F1
#
_entry.id   AF-A0A0G3IRE8-F1
#
_cell.length_a   1.000
_cell.length_b   1.000
_cell.length_c   1.000
_cell.angle_alpha   90.00
_cell.angle_beta   90.00
_cell.angle_gamma   90.00
#
_symmetry.space_group_name_H-M   'P 1'
#
loop_
_entity.id
_entity.type
_entity.pdbx_description
1 polymer ?
#
loop_
_entity_poly.entity_id
_entity_poly.type
_entity_poly.pdbx_seq_one_letter_code
_entity_poly.pdbx_strand_id
1 'polypeptide(L)'
;MPVVATSRGVFSVSGDGRIRAWPQLPGQVMSIATHDSAVAAAVYKQGVFLAEAGADHWKDLGDGLAYRDVRALAFDPHTPGALYAGTEPAHLLRWADGAWTECGNLLGLPEAKRWSFPIRPGIAHVRTIAVHPLEADVVYAGIEVGSLLVTKDQGQTWVQVDGLGHDIHRVVLHPGAPDRLIVTTGQDTKPYRGGKGVYRSTDRGSSWVQSNDGLGARIYTEDAIVVHPANPDVIFLAAADGIPPKWAAVRLLVLGALNGNVYFLSPSKLRRRRGADVGFFRSDDGGMTWSRLGANGEVGLFDMVWALEGEVVDGGGLRLYYGTTGGQLHMSEDEGKTWTRLADGLGSVTHIVTAEKGAAL
;
A
#
# COMPACT_ATOMS: atom_id res chain seq x y z
N MET A 1 2.88 -19.17 -1.17
CA MET A 1 1.72 -18.95 -2.07
C MET A 1 1.16 -17.55 -1.79
N PRO A 2 1.02 -16.67 -2.80
CA PRO A 2 0.44 -15.34 -2.58
C PRO A 2 -1.05 -15.40 -2.28
N VAL A 3 -1.48 -14.58 -1.31
CA VAL A 3 -2.88 -14.22 -1.07
C VAL A 3 -3.10 -12.84 -1.65
N VAL A 4 -4.17 -12.70 -2.43
CA VAL A 4 -4.47 -11.52 -3.22
C VAL A 4 -5.83 -10.97 -2.82
N ALA A 5 -5.84 -9.73 -2.33
CA ALA A 5 -7.05 -8.98 -2.07
C ALA A 5 -7.46 -8.18 -3.31
N THR A 6 -8.73 -8.24 -3.66
CA THR A 6 -9.27 -7.55 -4.84
C THR A 6 -10.65 -6.95 -4.59
N SER A 7 -11.15 -6.22 -5.59
CA SER A 7 -12.54 -5.77 -5.62
C SER A 7 -13.59 -6.87 -5.68
N ARG A 8 -13.20 -8.14 -5.84
CA ARG A 8 -14.10 -9.31 -5.87
C ARG A 8 -13.95 -10.25 -4.68
N GLY A 9 -12.96 -10.04 -3.82
CA GLY A 9 -12.73 -10.88 -2.63
C GLY A 9 -11.25 -11.15 -2.38
N VAL A 10 -10.99 -12.22 -1.63
CA VAL A 10 -9.64 -12.69 -1.29
C VAL A 10 -9.40 -14.04 -1.99
N PHE A 11 -8.22 -14.18 -2.61
CA PHE A 11 -7.86 -15.37 -3.39
C PHE A 11 -6.46 -15.85 -3.03
N SER A 12 -6.26 -17.15 -2.86
CA SER A 12 -4.93 -17.74 -2.93
C SER A 12 -4.63 -18.17 -4.36
N VAL A 13 -3.43 -17.88 -4.86
CA VAL A 13 -3.03 -18.25 -6.23
C VAL A 13 -1.75 -19.09 -6.19
N SER A 14 -1.84 -20.37 -6.60
CA SER A 14 -0.68 -21.27 -6.64
C SER A 14 0.32 -20.88 -7.73
N GLY A 15 1.55 -21.41 -7.66
CA GLY A 15 2.60 -21.14 -8.64
C GLY A 15 2.30 -21.64 -10.06
N ASP A 16 1.35 -22.57 -10.23
CA ASP A 16 0.83 -23.01 -11.53
C ASP A 16 -0.43 -22.24 -11.98
N GLY A 17 -0.82 -21.20 -11.25
CA GLY A 17 -1.92 -20.29 -11.62
C GLY A 17 -3.31 -20.75 -11.20
N ARG A 18 -3.46 -21.77 -10.36
CA ARG A 18 -4.77 -22.17 -9.84
C ARG A 18 -5.24 -21.16 -8.80
N ILE A 19 -6.48 -20.71 -8.96
CA ILE A 19 -7.12 -19.73 -8.09
C ILE A 19 -8.03 -20.45 -7.11
N ARG A 20 -7.84 -20.20 -5.82
CA ARG A 20 -8.76 -20.63 -4.74
C ARG A 20 -9.36 -19.40 -4.08
N ALA A 21 -10.68 -19.23 -4.19
CA ALA A 21 -11.40 -18.19 -3.47
C ALA A 21 -11.51 -18.53 -1.98
N TRP A 22 -11.34 -17.52 -1.14
CA TRP A 22 -11.65 -17.59 0.29
C TRP A 22 -13.15 -17.40 0.52
N PRO A 23 -13.66 -17.69 1.74
CA PRO A 23 -15.04 -17.41 2.10
C PRO A 23 -15.42 -15.96 1.76
N GLN A 24 -16.64 -15.76 1.26
CA GLN A 24 -17.05 -14.46 0.74
C GLN A 24 -17.18 -13.42 1.87
N LEU A 25 -16.55 -12.26 1.67
CA LEU A 25 -16.69 -11.10 2.54
C LEU A 25 -17.89 -10.23 2.10
N PRO A 26 -18.50 -9.46 3.02
CA PRO A 26 -19.72 -8.69 2.75
C PRO A 26 -19.50 -7.44 1.88
N GLY A 27 -18.31 -7.23 1.33
CA GLY A 27 -17.98 -6.05 0.54
C GLY A 27 -16.58 -6.10 -0.08
N GLN A 28 -16.19 -4.96 -0.66
CA GLN A 28 -14.86 -4.78 -1.24
C GLN A 28 -13.78 -4.80 -0.15
N VAL A 29 -12.69 -5.54 -0.41
CA VAL A 29 -11.51 -5.55 0.46
C VAL A 29 -10.67 -4.31 0.18
N MET A 30 -10.48 -3.49 1.21
CA MET A 30 -9.72 -2.25 1.15
C MET A 30 -8.24 -2.45 1.51
N SER A 31 -7.96 -3.32 2.48
CA SER A 31 -6.60 -3.65 2.91
C SER A 31 -6.55 -5.08 3.43
N ILE A 32 -5.36 -5.69 3.34
CA ILE A 32 -5.09 -7.01 3.93
C ILE A 32 -3.73 -6.95 4.64
N ALA A 33 -3.61 -7.69 5.73
CA ALA A 33 -2.35 -7.90 6.42
C ALA A 33 -2.22 -9.37 6.78
N THR A 34 -0.98 -9.85 6.87
CA THR A 34 -0.67 -11.22 7.27
C THR A 34 0.42 -11.24 8.32
N HIS A 35 0.32 -12.21 9.22
CA HIS A 35 1.37 -12.57 10.17
C HIS A 35 1.23 -14.05 10.48
N ASP A 36 2.30 -14.82 10.29
CA ASP A 36 2.25 -16.29 10.28
C ASP A 36 1.15 -16.82 9.34
N SER A 37 0.18 -17.58 9.88
CA SER A 37 -1.00 -18.09 9.17
C SER A 37 -2.21 -17.17 9.27
N ALA A 38 -2.16 -16.11 10.06
CA ALA A 38 -3.27 -15.19 10.26
C ALA A 38 -3.38 -14.20 9.10
N VAL A 39 -4.61 -13.99 8.63
CA VAL A 39 -4.97 -13.07 7.55
C VAL A 39 -6.07 -12.14 8.06
N ALA A 40 -5.76 -10.85 8.15
CA ALA A 40 -6.73 -9.81 8.48
C ALA A 40 -7.13 -9.06 7.22
N ALA A 41 -8.43 -8.85 7.00
CA ALA A 41 -8.99 -8.12 5.87
C ALA A 41 -9.86 -6.96 6.35
N ALA A 42 -9.59 -5.76 5.85
CA ALA A 42 -10.43 -4.59 6.03
C ALA A 42 -11.45 -4.54 4.90
N VAL A 43 -12.74 -4.46 5.24
CA VAL A 43 -13.83 -4.44 4.27
C VAL A 43 -14.52 -3.09 4.31
N TYR A 44 -14.74 -2.49 3.13
CA TYR A 44 -15.25 -1.13 2.98
C TYR A 44 -16.51 -0.89 3.82
N LYS A 45 -16.40 0.00 4.81
CA LYS A 45 -17.46 0.35 5.78
C LYS A 45 -18.02 -0.79 6.64
N GLN A 46 -17.42 -1.97 6.61
CA GLN A 46 -17.87 -3.14 7.38
C GLN A 46 -16.96 -3.42 8.59
N GLY A 47 -15.70 -3.01 8.56
CA GLY A 47 -14.73 -3.21 9.63
C GLY A 47 -13.64 -4.21 9.26
N VAL A 48 -13.18 -4.97 10.25
CA VAL A 48 -12.06 -5.91 10.12
C VAL A 48 -12.54 -7.33 10.29
N PHE A 49 -12.05 -8.22 9.43
CA PHE A 49 -12.32 -9.65 9.44
C PHE A 49 -11.00 -10.41 9.58
N LEU A 50 -10.97 -11.44 10.40
CA LEU A 50 -9.79 -12.26 10.66
C LEU A 50 -10.06 -13.71 10.29
N ALA A 51 -9.13 -14.35 9.61
CA ALA A 51 -9.17 -15.77 9.31
C ALA A 51 -7.75 -16.35 9.36
N GLU A 52 -7.65 -17.67 9.50
CA GLU A 52 -6.38 -18.38 9.28
C GLU A 52 -6.32 -18.91 7.85
N ALA A 53 -5.10 -19.16 7.37
CA ALA A 53 -4.83 -19.89 6.14
C ALA A 53 -5.69 -21.16 6.03
N GLY A 54 -6.51 -21.22 4.98
CA GLY A 54 -7.38 -22.37 4.71
C GLY A 54 -8.68 -22.43 5.54
N ALA A 55 -8.99 -21.41 6.34
CA ALA A 55 -10.26 -21.31 7.04
C ALA A 55 -11.47 -21.29 6.09
N ASP A 56 -12.61 -21.79 6.57
CA ASP A 56 -13.90 -21.81 5.86
C ASP A 56 -14.83 -20.66 6.25
N HIS A 57 -14.42 -19.82 7.21
CA HIS A 57 -15.15 -18.63 7.64
C HIS A 57 -14.19 -17.51 8.06
N TRP A 58 -14.72 -16.29 8.09
CA TRP A 58 -14.07 -15.14 8.69
C TRP A 58 -14.68 -14.86 10.06
N LYS A 59 -13.83 -14.57 11.04
CA LYS A 59 -14.24 -13.97 12.32
C LYS A 59 -14.38 -12.46 12.13
N ASP A 60 -15.58 -11.94 12.33
CA ASP A 60 -15.81 -10.49 12.38
C ASP A 60 -15.18 -9.91 13.66
N LEU A 61 -14.32 -8.90 13.51
CA LEU A 61 -13.72 -8.14 14.60
C LEU A 61 -14.30 -6.72 14.68
N GLY A 62 -15.41 -6.42 14.01
CA GLY A 62 -16.02 -5.08 13.97
C GLY A 62 -16.71 -4.65 15.28
N ASP A 63 -16.91 -5.55 16.23
CA ASP A 63 -17.49 -5.21 17.53
C ASP A 63 -16.53 -4.35 18.36
N GLY A 64 -17.02 -3.20 18.83
CA GLY A 64 -16.20 -2.21 19.55
C GLY A 64 -15.33 -1.31 18.67
N LEU A 65 -15.29 -1.53 17.34
CA LEU A 65 -14.57 -0.67 16.42
C LEU A 65 -15.35 0.63 16.18
N ALA A 66 -14.84 1.76 16.68
CA ALA A 66 -15.52 3.05 16.61
C ALA A 66 -15.72 3.54 15.16
N TYR A 67 -14.81 3.20 14.25
CA TYR A 67 -14.82 3.62 12.84
C TYR A 67 -14.68 2.41 11.91
N ARG A 68 -15.74 2.07 11.18
CA ARG A 68 -15.77 0.86 10.31
C ARG A 68 -15.21 1.05 8.90
N ASP A 69 -14.90 2.27 8.48
CA ASP A 69 -14.22 2.50 7.19
C ASP A 69 -12.71 2.37 7.36
N VAL A 70 -12.25 1.12 7.45
CA VAL A 70 -10.83 0.79 7.64
C VAL A 70 -10.11 0.81 6.29
N ARG A 71 -9.00 1.54 6.24
CA ARG A 71 -8.19 1.80 5.03
C ARG A 71 -6.81 1.14 5.08
N ALA A 72 -6.27 0.89 6.27
CA ALA A 72 -4.98 0.26 6.46
C ALA A 72 -5.02 -0.75 7.62
N LEU A 73 -4.29 -1.85 7.47
CA LEU A 73 -4.08 -2.86 8.51
C LEU A 73 -2.60 -3.16 8.67
N ALA A 74 -2.16 -3.43 9.89
CA ALA A 74 -0.84 -3.99 10.18
C ALA A 74 -0.89 -4.86 11.43
N PHE A 75 -0.31 -6.05 11.39
CA PHE A 75 -0.12 -6.84 12.61
C PHE A 75 0.98 -6.21 13.48
N ASP A 76 0.84 -6.36 14.79
CA ASP A 76 1.87 -5.99 15.75
C ASP A 76 2.84 -7.18 15.94
N PRO A 77 4.09 -7.09 15.45
CA PRO A 77 5.04 -8.21 15.56
C PRO A 77 5.50 -8.47 16.99
N HIS A 78 5.20 -7.59 17.95
CA HIS A 78 5.57 -7.73 19.36
C HIS A 78 4.49 -8.40 20.21
N THR A 79 3.26 -8.44 19.71
CA THR A 79 2.11 -8.96 20.46
C THR A 79 1.30 -9.92 19.57
N PRO A 80 1.41 -11.24 19.78
CA PRO A 80 0.68 -12.23 18.98
C PRO A 80 -0.82 -11.94 18.92
N GLY A 81 -1.36 -11.89 17.69
CA GLY A 81 -2.78 -11.65 17.44
C GLY A 81 -3.24 -10.20 17.62
N ALA A 82 -2.37 -9.28 18.03
CA ALA A 82 -2.69 -7.86 18.05
C ALA A 82 -2.52 -7.24 16.65
N LEU A 83 -3.38 -6.28 16.32
CA LEU A 83 -3.35 -5.61 15.02
C LEU A 83 -3.78 -4.15 15.13
N TYR A 84 -3.21 -3.32 14.27
CA TYR A 84 -3.56 -1.92 14.09
C TYR A 84 -4.51 -1.77 12.89
N ALA A 85 -5.50 -0.89 13.04
CA ALA A 85 -6.43 -0.49 12.01
C ALA A 85 -6.43 1.03 11.84
N GLY A 86 -6.11 1.48 10.64
CA GLY A 86 -6.14 2.87 10.23
C GLY A 86 -7.44 3.15 9.47
N THR A 87 -8.13 4.25 9.78
CA THR A 87 -9.50 4.47 9.29
C THR A 87 -9.68 5.75 8.49
N GLU A 88 -10.87 5.90 7.91
CA GLU A 88 -11.47 7.17 7.45
C GLU A 88 -12.66 7.53 8.36
N PRO A 89 -12.65 8.66 9.10
CA PRO A 89 -11.57 9.65 9.25
C PRO A 89 -10.27 9.08 9.84
N ALA A 90 -9.17 9.83 9.71
CA ALA A 90 -7.82 9.43 10.12
C ALA A 90 -7.68 9.18 11.63
N HIS A 91 -8.10 8.00 12.07
CA HIS A 91 -7.87 7.42 13.40
C HIS A 91 -6.97 6.19 13.27
N LEU A 92 -6.28 5.86 14.36
CA LEU A 92 -5.56 4.60 14.51
C LEU A 92 -6.12 3.88 15.72
N LEU A 93 -6.58 2.64 15.53
CA LEU A 93 -7.08 1.78 16.59
C LEU A 93 -6.22 0.53 16.68
N ARG A 94 -6.01 0.03 17.90
CA ARG A 94 -5.31 -1.23 18.16
C ARG A 94 -6.28 -2.23 18.75
N TRP A 95 -6.36 -3.41 18.13
CA TRP A 95 -7.00 -4.58 18.69
C TRP A 95 -5.97 -5.37 19.48
N ALA A 96 -6.26 -5.60 20.75
CA ALA A 96 -5.51 -6.51 21.60
C ALA A 96 -6.45 -7.02 22.70
N ASP A 97 -6.20 -8.24 23.19
CA ASP A 97 -6.93 -8.81 24.32
C ASP A 97 -8.47 -8.79 24.17
N GLY A 98 -8.96 -8.88 22.93
CA GLY A 98 -10.39 -8.93 22.62
C GLY A 98 -11.10 -7.59 22.54
N ALA A 99 -10.38 -6.46 22.54
CA ALA A 99 -10.98 -5.13 22.45
C ALA A 99 -10.19 -4.15 21.55
N TRP A 100 -10.92 -3.21 20.95
CA TRP A 100 -10.34 -2.07 20.24
C TRP A 100 -10.07 -0.91 21.19
N THR A 101 -8.88 -0.31 21.08
CA THR A 101 -8.52 0.92 21.80
C THR A 101 -7.97 1.95 20.81
N GLU A 102 -8.38 3.21 20.96
CA GLU A 102 -7.85 4.33 20.17
C GLU A 102 -6.39 4.61 20.55
N CYS A 103 -5.51 4.72 19.55
CA CYS A 103 -4.10 5.08 19.69
C CYS A 103 -3.92 6.60 19.58
N GLY A 104 -4.30 7.32 20.65
CA GLY A 104 -4.11 8.76 20.75
C GLY A 104 -5.03 9.54 19.81
N ASN A 105 -4.86 10.86 19.71
CA ASN A 105 -5.75 11.70 18.90
C ASN A 105 -5.00 12.30 17.70
N LEU A 106 -4.94 11.56 16.59
CA LEU A 106 -4.31 12.03 15.34
C LEU A 106 -4.96 13.32 14.82
N LEU A 107 -6.30 13.40 14.86
CA LEU A 107 -7.05 14.57 14.40
C LEU A 107 -6.89 15.80 15.33
N GLY A 108 -6.32 15.62 16.52
CA GLY A 108 -5.99 16.68 17.45
C GLY A 108 -4.71 17.45 17.07
N LEU A 109 -3.90 16.91 16.16
CA LEU A 109 -2.67 17.55 15.73
C LEU A 109 -2.95 18.82 14.90
N PRO A 110 -2.18 19.92 15.06
CA PRO A 110 -2.43 21.18 14.35
C PRO A 110 -2.51 21.04 12.82
N GLU A 111 -1.67 20.18 12.24
CA GLU A 111 -1.60 19.89 10.82
C GLU A 111 -2.82 19.12 10.28
N ALA A 112 -3.57 18.44 11.14
CA ALA A 112 -4.72 17.61 10.73
C ALA A 112 -5.79 18.43 10.00
N LYS A 113 -5.87 19.73 10.29
CA LYS A 113 -6.74 20.70 9.61
C LYS A 113 -6.45 20.87 8.12
N ARG A 114 -5.26 20.43 7.66
CA ARG A 114 -4.80 20.52 6.27
C ARG A 114 -4.86 19.17 5.55
N TRP A 115 -5.03 18.07 6.27
CA TRP A 115 -5.18 16.76 5.65
C TRP A 115 -6.51 16.71 4.89
N SER A 116 -6.53 16.01 3.76
CA SER A 116 -7.74 15.87 2.96
C SER A 116 -7.73 14.58 2.18
N PHE A 117 -8.74 14.36 1.35
CA PHE A 117 -8.72 13.33 0.32
C PHE A 117 -9.24 13.94 -0.99
N PRO A 118 -8.69 13.60 -2.17
CA PRO A 118 -9.11 14.24 -3.43
C PRO A 118 -10.57 13.96 -3.81
N ILE A 119 -11.18 12.92 -3.23
CA ILE A 119 -12.56 12.51 -3.47
C ILE A 119 -13.44 13.08 -2.36
N ARG A 120 -14.57 13.70 -2.74
CA ARG A 120 -15.56 14.21 -1.77
C ARG A 120 -16.13 13.05 -0.93
N PRO A 121 -16.33 13.23 0.39
CA PRO A 121 -16.35 14.51 1.13
C PRO A 121 -14.98 15.12 1.48
N GLY A 122 -13.87 14.48 1.11
CA GLY A 122 -12.52 14.99 1.35
C GLY A 122 -11.99 14.70 2.75
N ILE A 123 -12.47 13.62 3.34
CA ILE A 123 -12.07 13.15 4.67
C ILE A 123 -10.73 12.42 4.53
N ALA A 124 -9.72 12.91 5.25
CA ALA A 124 -8.42 12.27 5.33
C ALA A 124 -8.50 10.91 6.03
N HIS A 125 -7.60 10.01 5.70
CA HIS A 125 -7.54 8.68 6.28
C HIS A 125 -6.11 8.19 6.47
N VAL A 126 -5.93 7.23 7.38
CA VAL A 126 -4.67 6.51 7.55
C VAL A 126 -4.53 5.52 6.40
N ARG A 127 -3.53 5.72 5.54
CA ARG A 127 -3.31 4.95 4.31
C ARG A 127 -2.31 3.81 4.46
N THR A 128 -1.36 3.96 5.37
CA THR A 128 -0.30 3.01 5.61
C THR A 128 0.09 3.04 7.08
N ILE A 129 0.39 1.87 7.64
CA ILE A 129 0.85 1.70 9.02
C ILE A 129 2.11 0.84 8.94
N ALA A 130 3.14 1.22 9.68
CA ALA A 130 4.29 0.36 9.85
C ALA A 130 4.77 0.37 11.30
N VAL A 131 4.82 -0.82 11.89
CA VAL A 131 5.28 -1.05 13.27
C VAL A 131 6.77 -1.33 13.23
N HIS A 132 7.55 -0.69 14.10
CA HIS A 132 8.98 -0.94 14.14
C HIS A 132 9.25 -2.38 14.59
N PRO A 133 10.06 -3.17 13.85
CA PRO A 133 10.18 -4.61 14.10
C PRO A 133 10.95 -4.96 15.39
N LEU A 134 11.70 -4.01 15.96
CA LEU A 134 12.53 -4.24 17.16
C LEU A 134 12.11 -3.40 18.38
N GLU A 135 11.18 -2.46 18.22
CA GLU A 135 10.82 -1.48 19.27
C GLU A 135 9.30 -1.29 19.26
N ALA A 136 8.58 -1.93 20.19
CA ALA A 136 7.12 -1.95 20.22
C ALA A 136 6.48 -0.56 20.38
N ASP A 137 7.22 0.39 20.95
CA ASP A 137 6.73 1.75 21.20
C ASP A 137 6.70 2.62 19.94
N VAL A 138 7.36 2.18 18.85
CA VAL A 138 7.53 2.96 17.63
C VAL A 138 6.59 2.46 16.52
N VAL A 139 5.63 3.31 16.16
CA VAL A 139 4.69 3.06 15.06
C VAL A 139 4.64 4.28 14.15
N TYR A 140 4.61 4.05 12.84
CA TYR A 140 4.43 5.07 11.82
C TYR A 140 3.03 4.96 11.21
N ALA A 141 2.38 6.11 11.03
CA ALA A 141 1.08 6.21 10.36
C ALA A 141 1.17 7.24 9.24
N GLY A 142 0.97 6.81 8.00
CA GLY A 142 0.94 7.68 6.83
C GLY A 142 -0.48 8.12 6.49
N ILE A 143 -0.68 9.42 6.32
CA ILE A 143 -1.97 10.00 5.92
C ILE A 143 -1.96 10.31 4.41
N GLU A 144 -2.95 9.78 3.67
CA GLU A 144 -3.15 10.15 2.26
C GLU A 144 -3.58 11.62 2.17
N VAL A 145 -2.96 12.36 1.26
CA VAL A 145 -2.96 13.83 1.21
C VAL A 145 -2.80 14.46 2.60
N GLY A 146 -1.79 14.00 3.34
CA GLY A 146 -1.44 14.49 4.67
C GLY A 146 0.05 14.36 4.95
N SER A 147 0.39 13.88 6.15
CA SER A 147 1.77 13.77 6.63
C SER A 147 2.06 12.37 7.11
N LEU A 148 3.35 12.05 7.26
CA LEU A 148 3.79 10.89 8.02
C LEU A 148 3.83 11.27 9.50
N LEU A 149 3.25 10.43 10.34
CA LEU A 149 3.24 10.60 11.79
C LEU A 149 4.04 9.46 12.43
N VAL A 150 4.67 9.74 13.56
CA VAL A 150 5.36 8.74 14.37
C VAL A 150 4.95 8.88 15.84
N THR A 151 4.74 7.74 16.49
CA THR A 151 4.67 7.61 17.95
C THR A 151 5.92 6.92 18.45
N LYS A 152 6.31 7.21 19.70
CA LYS A 152 7.39 6.53 20.44
C LYS A 152 6.93 6.07 21.82
N ASP A 153 5.62 5.94 22.00
CA ASP A 153 4.95 5.61 23.27
C ASP A 153 3.68 4.77 23.04
N GLN A 154 3.73 3.85 22.07
CA GLN A 154 2.61 2.93 21.73
C GLN A 154 1.33 3.65 21.30
N GLY A 155 1.47 4.81 20.67
CA GLY A 155 0.35 5.58 20.14
C GLY A 155 -0.32 6.48 21.15
N GLN A 156 0.26 6.72 22.35
CA GLN A 156 -0.31 7.69 23.29
C GLN A 156 -0.16 9.12 22.77
N THR A 157 1.00 9.44 22.19
CA THR A 157 1.28 10.71 21.54
C THR A 157 1.89 10.51 20.14
N TRP A 158 1.65 11.50 19.29
CA TRP A 158 2.06 11.47 17.89
C TRP A 158 2.73 12.78 17.51
N VAL A 159 3.74 12.67 16.65
CA VAL A 159 4.50 13.80 16.11
C VAL A 159 4.54 13.69 14.60
N GLN A 160 4.34 14.81 13.91
CA GLN A 160 4.57 14.90 12.47
C GLN A 160 6.04 14.71 12.14
N VAL A 161 6.32 13.90 11.13
CA VAL A 161 7.66 13.76 10.55
C VAL A 161 7.84 14.81 9.47
N ASP A 162 8.89 15.63 9.59
CA ASP A 162 9.24 16.69 8.65
C ASP A 162 10.30 16.24 7.64
N GLY A 163 10.53 17.04 6.59
CA GLY A 163 11.63 16.85 5.63
C GLY A 163 11.32 15.91 4.46
N LEU A 164 10.13 15.32 4.40
CA LEU A 164 9.63 14.56 3.25
C LEU A 164 8.42 15.22 2.59
N GLY A 165 7.98 14.65 1.47
CA GLY A 165 6.77 15.05 0.78
C GLY A 165 5.49 14.76 1.59
N HIS A 166 4.38 15.27 1.10
CA HIS A 166 3.05 14.97 1.63
C HIS A 166 2.41 13.83 0.84
N ASP A 167 1.17 13.49 1.15
CA ASP A 167 0.42 12.47 0.41
C ASP A 167 1.06 11.09 0.53
N ILE A 168 1.06 10.54 1.75
CA ILE A 168 1.81 9.34 2.09
C ILE A 168 1.08 8.11 1.56
N HIS A 169 1.68 7.45 0.57
CA HIS A 169 1.11 6.24 -0.03
C HIS A 169 1.60 4.97 0.68
N ARG A 170 2.90 4.91 0.99
CA ARG A 170 3.52 3.77 1.68
C ARG A 170 4.66 4.23 2.56
N VAL A 171 4.78 3.63 3.75
CA VAL A 171 5.99 3.63 4.56
C VAL A 171 6.45 2.19 4.74
N VAL A 172 7.74 1.92 4.50
CA VAL A 172 8.34 0.60 4.68
C VAL A 172 9.60 0.75 5.51
N LEU A 173 9.72 -0.07 6.56
CA LEU A 173 10.95 -0.23 7.33
C LEU A 173 11.65 -1.51 6.87
N HIS A 174 12.97 -1.50 6.86
CA HIS A 174 13.71 -2.74 6.65
C HIS A 174 13.65 -3.63 7.92
N PRO A 175 13.25 -4.91 7.83
CA PRO A 175 13.02 -5.75 9.02
C PRO A 175 14.29 -6.00 9.85
N GLY A 176 15.45 -6.20 9.20
CA GLY A 176 16.74 -6.40 9.88
C GLY A 176 17.60 -5.15 10.07
N ALA A 177 17.11 -3.97 9.69
CA ALA A 177 17.86 -2.70 9.72
C ALA A 177 16.88 -1.51 9.79
N PRO A 178 16.05 -1.44 10.85
CA PRO A 178 14.86 -0.58 10.86
C PRO A 178 15.14 0.92 10.93
N ASP A 179 16.41 1.31 11.07
CA ASP A 179 16.87 2.69 10.87
C ASP A 179 16.69 3.15 9.42
N ARG A 180 16.57 2.20 8.49
CA ARG A 180 16.35 2.44 7.07
C ARG A 180 14.87 2.39 6.73
N LEU A 181 14.34 3.52 6.31
CA LEU A 181 12.97 3.69 5.90
C LEU A 181 12.90 4.17 4.46
N ILE A 182 11.89 3.69 3.74
CA ILE A 182 11.48 4.24 2.46
C ILE A 182 10.03 4.71 2.57
N VAL A 183 9.76 5.90 2.04
CA VAL A 183 8.41 6.45 1.92
C VAL A 183 8.13 6.81 0.48
N THR A 184 6.97 6.39 -0.02
CA THR A 184 6.45 6.83 -1.32
C THR A 184 5.39 7.90 -1.09
N THR A 185 5.49 8.96 -1.88
CA THR A 185 4.60 10.12 -1.82
C THR A 185 3.86 10.30 -3.14
N GLY A 186 2.65 10.84 -3.05
CA GLY A 186 1.78 11.11 -4.19
C GLY A 186 2.24 12.31 -5.03
N GLN A 187 1.28 12.87 -5.79
CA GLN A 187 1.54 14.05 -6.61
C GLN A 187 1.24 15.34 -5.84
N ASP A 188 1.52 16.49 -6.45
CA ASP A 188 1.13 17.78 -5.87
C ASP A 188 -0.39 17.83 -5.73
N THR A 189 -0.85 17.80 -4.49
CA THR A 189 -2.27 17.92 -4.13
C THR A 189 -2.42 19.16 -3.26
N LYS A 190 -3.36 20.07 -3.59
CA LYS A 190 -3.62 21.23 -2.72
C LYS A 190 -4.03 20.73 -1.32
N PRO A 191 -3.51 21.30 -0.21
CA PRO A 191 -2.71 22.55 -0.15
C PRO A 191 -1.19 22.37 -0.35
N TYR A 192 -0.70 21.15 -0.54
CA TYR A 192 0.71 20.81 -0.63
C TYR A 192 1.27 21.05 -2.05
N ARG A 193 2.52 21.49 -2.09
CA ARG A 193 3.30 21.69 -3.32
C ARG A 193 4.73 21.25 -3.07
N GLY A 194 5.29 20.50 -4.00
CA GLY A 194 6.64 19.96 -3.87
C GLY A 194 6.69 18.71 -3.01
N GLY A 195 7.76 17.95 -3.21
CA GLY A 195 8.04 16.71 -2.52
C GLY A 195 7.23 15.52 -3.04
N LYS A 196 7.74 14.93 -4.12
CA LYS A 196 7.12 13.81 -4.85
C LYS A 196 8.08 12.65 -4.97
N GLY A 197 7.51 11.47 -5.16
CA GLY A 197 8.26 10.25 -5.40
C GLY A 197 8.75 9.64 -4.12
N VAL A 198 9.99 9.17 -4.14
CA VAL A 198 10.53 8.34 -3.07
C VAL A 198 11.38 9.19 -2.14
N TYR A 199 11.26 8.93 -0.86
CA TYR A 199 12.09 9.47 0.21
C TYR A 199 12.73 8.33 0.97
N ARG A 200 13.98 8.52 1.38
CA ARG A 200 14.69 7.57 2.22
C ARG A 200 15.20 8.23 3.49
N SER A 201 15.21 7.47 4.57
CA SER A 201 15.86 7.82 5.83
C SER A 201 16.80 6.67 6.22
N THR A 202 17.90 7.01 6.88
CA THR A 202 18.84 6.05 7.48
C THR A 202 19.03 6.28 8.99
N ASP A 203 18.13 7.07 9.60
CA ASP A 203 18.18 7.52 10.99
C ASP A 203 16.81 7.44 11.67
N ARG A 204 16.05 6.39 11.37
CA ARG A 204 14.71 6.13 11.92
C ARG A 204 13.72 7.28 11.65
N GLY A 205 13.76 7.84 10.45
CA GLY A 205 12.85 8.91 10.04
C GLY A 205 13.13 10.27 10.67
N SER A 206 14.29 10.46 11.30
CA SER A 206 14.67 11.76 11.89
C SER A 206 15.09 12.78 10.82
N SER A 207 15.66 12.30 9.71
CA SER A 207 15.94 13.09 8.52
C SER A 207 15.66 12.29 7.24
N TRP A 208 15.37 13.01 6.16
CA TRP A 208 14.94 12.43 4.89
C TRP A 208 15.68 13.05 3.71
N VAL A 209 15.98 12.20 2.73
CA VAL A 209 16.56 12.59 1.45
C VAL A 209 15.66 12.08 0.32
N GLN A 210 15.41 12.94 -0.66
CA GLN A 210 14.65 12.55 -1.85
C GLN A 210 15.45 11.55 -2.68
N SER A 211 14.82 10.44 -3.07
CA SER A 211 15.39 9.20 -3.60
C SER A 211 14.88 8.92 -5.02
N ASN A 212 14.97 9.91 -5.91
CA ASN A 212 14.40 9.81 -7.27
C ASN A 212 15.43 9.56 -8.37
N ASP A 213 16.72 9.45 -8.04
CA ASP A 213 17.76 9.29 -9.06
C ASP A 213 17.60 7.97 -9.80
N GLY A 214 17.58 8.02 -11.14
CA GLY A 214 17.30 6.87 -12.01
C GLY A 214 15.82 6.54 -12.27
N LEU A 215 14.86 7.11 -11.52
CA LEU A 215 13.42 6.90 -11.79
C LEU A 215 12.90 7.72 -12.99
N GLY A 216 13.61 8.79 -13.36
CA GLY A 216 13.20 9.71 -14.41
C GLY A 216 11.86 10.40 -14.09
N ALA A 217 10.92 10.40 -15.02
CA ALA A 217 9.58 10.97 -14.79
C ALA A 217 8.66 10.08 -13.94
N ARG A 218 9.04 8.83 -13.65
CA ARG A 218 8.19 7.83 -12.99
C ARG A 218 8.31 7.91 -11.48
N ILE A 219 7.68 8.92 -10.90
CA ILE A 219 7.76 9.24 -9.46
C ILE A 219 6.42 9.04 -8.75
N TYR A 220 5.52 8.23 -9.32
CA TYR A 220 4.24 7.90 -8.70
C TYR A 220 4.18 6.41 -8.38
N THR A 221 4.13 6.07 -7.08
CA THR A 221 4.02 4.71 -6.59
C THR A 221 2.91 4.63 -5.54
N GLU A 222 2.07 3.60 -5.65
CA GLU A 222 1.03 3.26 -4.67
C GLU A 222 1.62 2.35 -3.57
N ASP A 223 1.09 1.12 -3.39
CA ASP A 223 1.65 0.12 -2.46
C ASP A 223 2.82 -0.67 -3.08
N ALA A 224 3.21 -0.38 -4.32
CA ALA A 224 4.09 -1.22 -5.13
C ALA A 224 5.59 -1.05 -4.81
N ILE A 225 5.99 -1.33 -3.56
CA ILE A 225 7.38 -1.29 -3.09
C ILE A 225 7.67 -2.47 -2.15
N VAL A 226 8.82 -3.11 -2.34
CA VAL A 226 9.29 -4.25 -1.55
C VAL A 226 10.75 -4.03 -1.16
N VAL A 227 11.07 -4.22 0.11
CA VAL A 227 12.46 -4.24 0.62
C VAL A 227 12.91 -5.69 0.76
N HIS A 228 14.15 -5.99 0.38
CA HIS A 228 14.69 -7.33 0.55
C HIS A 228 14.96 -7.61 2.04
N PRO A 229 14.32 -8.61 2.68
CA PRO A 229 14.34 -8.75 4.14
C PRO A 229 15.72 -9.08 4.73
N ALA A 230 16.59 -9.74 3.94
CA ALA A 230 17.96 -10.07 4.35
C ALA A 230 19.03 -9.11 3.82
N ASN A 231 18.68 -8.11 2.99
CA ASN A 231 19.65 -7.21 2.39
C ASN A 231 19.08 -5.77 2.33
N PRO A 232 19.49 -4.88 3.24
CA PRO A 232 18.94 -3.54 3.34
C PRO A 232 19.32 -2.59 2.21
N ASP A 233 20.20 -3.00 1.31
CA ASP A 233 20.54 -2.22 0.12
C ASP A 233 19.65 -2.55 -1.08
N VAL A 234 18.95 -3.70 -1.06
CA VAL A 234 18.15 -4.17 -2.20
C VAL A 234 16.67 -3.83 -2.02
N ILE A 235 16.12 -3.05 -2.95
CA ILE A 235 14.73 -2.59 -2.93
C ILE A 235 14.14 -2.68 -4.34
N PHE A 236 12.88 -3.11 -4.45
CA PHE A 236 12.13 -3.17 -5.69
C PHE A 236 10.93 -2.22 -5.64
N LEU A 237 10.65 -1.58 -6.77
CA LEU A 237 9.61 -0.56 -6.89
C LEU A 237 8.93 -0.66 -8.25
N ALA A 238 7.60 -0.52 -8.29
CA ALA A 238 6.90 -0.14 -9.52
C ALA A 238 6.47 1.32 -9.44
N ALA A 239 6.80 2.11 -10.47
CA ALA A 239 6.50 3.54 -10.49
C ALA A 239 5.99 3.98 -11.86
N ALA A 240 5.02 4.89 -11.86
CA ALA A 240 4.40 5.47 -13.04
C ALA A 240 4.76 6.95 -13.20
N ASP A 241 4.66 7.45 -14.43
CA ASP A 241 4.80 8.88 -14.76
C ASP A 241 3.61 9.74 -14.30
N GLY A 242 2.53 9.10 -13.86
CA GLY A 242 1.47 9.73 -13.11
C GLY A 242 0.23 8.85 -12.93
N ILE A 243 -0.85 9.49 -12.47
CA ILE A 243 -2.13 8.85 -12.23
C ILE A 243 -2.75 8.37 -13.56
N PRO A 244 -3.34 7.15 -13.64
CA PRO A 244 -3.97 6.66 -14.85
C PRO A 244 -5.07 7.61 -15.38
N PRO A 245 -5.15 7.85 -16.71
CA PRO A 245 -6.14 8.76 -17.29
C PRO A 245 -7.60 8.42 -16.97
N LYS A 246 -7.94 7.13 -16.78
CA LYS A 246 -9.30 6.69 -16.39
C LYS A 246 -9.72 7.30 -15.04
N TRP A 247 -8.81 7.45 -14.09
CA TRP A 247 -9.10 8.03 -12.78
C TRP A 247 -9.19 9.54 -12.83
N ALA A 248 -8.36 10.18 -13.65
CA ALA A 248 -8.51 11.60 -13.95
C ALA A 248 -9.90 11.89 -14.57
N ALA A 249 -10.40 10.99 -15.43
CA ALA A 249 -11.73 11.11 -16.04
C ALA A 249 -12.87 10.94 -15.01
N VAL A 250 -12.78 9.96 -14.11
CA VAL A 250 -13.76 9.80 -13.00
C VAL A 250 -13.74 11.02 -12.08
N ARG A 251 -12.55 11.54 -11.74
CA ARG A 251 -12.38 12.77 -10.95
C ARG A 251 -13.05 13.97 -11.62
N LEU A 252 -12.91 14.13 -12.94
CA LEU A 252 -13.56 15.19 -13.72
C LEU A 252 -15.08 15.01 -13.78
N LEU A 253 -15.58 13.78 -13.87
CA LEU A 253 -17.02 13.49 -13.95
C LEU A 253 -17.73 13.82 -12.64
N VAL A 254 -17.10 13.49 -11.50
CA VAL A 254 -17.60 13.85 -10.16
C VAL A 254 -17.57 15.37 -9.97
N LEU A 255 -16.47 16.05 -10.33
CA LEU A 255 -16.39 17.51 -10.28
C LEU A 255 -17.41 18.22 -11.20
N GLY A 256 -17.70 17.66 -12.37
CA GLY A 256 -18.69 18.19 -13.32
C GLY A 256 -20.12 18.10 -12.78
N ALA A 257 -20.50 16.98 -12.15
CA ALA A 257 -21.82 16.79 -11.55
C ALA A 257 -22.11 17.78 -10.40
N LEU A 258 -21.06 18.28 -9.74
CA LEU A 258 -21.17 19.20 -8.60
C LEU A 258 -21.26 20.68 -9.03
N ASN A 259 -20.95 21.00 -10.29
CA ASN A 259 -21.00 22.36 -10.86
C ASN A 259 -22.18 22.56 -11.85
N GLY A 260 -23.17 21.66 -11.85
CA GLY A 260 -24.41 21.83 -12.62
C GLY A 260 -24.31 21.70 -14.14
N ASN A 261 -23.15 21.30 -14.70
CA ASN A 261 -22.96 21.12 -16.14
C ASN A 261 -22.56 19.68 -16.46
N VAL A 262 -23.44 18.96 -17.18
CA VAL A 262 -23.17 17.62 -17.71
C VAL A 262 -22.48 17.77 -19.07
N TYR A 263 -21.20 17.42 -19.14
CA TYR A 263 -20.49 17.29 -20.42
C TYR A 263 -20.43 15.81 -20.82
N PHE A 264 -21.11 15.44 -21.91
CA PHE A 264 -20.87 14.16 -22.59
C PHE A 264 -19.65 14.30 -23.49
N LEU A 265 -18.50 13.79 -23.06
CA LEU A 265 -17.37 13.62 -23.98
C LEU A 265 -17.59 12.33 -24.79
N SER A 266 -17.74 12.51 -26.11
CA SER A 266 -17.82 11.42 -27.08
C SER A 266 -16.60 10.48 -26.97
N PRO A 267 -16.78 9.14 -26.95
CA PRO A 267 -15.71 8.15 -26.83
C PRO A 267 -14.63 8.22 -27.92
N SER A 268 -14.85 8.95 -29.02
CA SER A 268 -13.93 9.03 -30.16
C SER A 268 -12.73 9.95 -29.95
N LYS A 269 -12.74 10.88 -28.99
CA LYS A 269 -11.61 11.79 -28.70
C LYS A 269 -10.66 11.32 -27.59
N LEU A 270 -10.96 10.22 -26.89
CA LEU A 270 -10.09 9.65 -25.83
C LEU A 270 -9.02 8.68 -26.36
N ARG A 271 -8.90 8.50 -27.68
CA ARG A 271 -8.10 7.43 -28.30
C ARG A 271 -6.59 7.69 -28.42
N ARG A 272 -6.03 8.73 -27.78
CA ARG A 272 -4.57 9.03 -27.74
C ARG A 272 -4.13 9.75 -26.46
N ARG A 273 -4.38 9.18 -25.29
CA ARG A 273 -3.50 9.44 -24.13
C ARG A 273 -2.79 8.13 -23.82
N ARG A 274 -1.45 8.12 -23.81
CA ARG A 274 -0.65 6.99 -23.29
C ARG A 274 -1.24 6.57 -21.94
N GLY A 275 -1.28 5.27 -21.66
CA GLY A 275 -1.53 4.78 -20.30
C GLY A 275 -0.52 5.37 -19.31
N ALA A 276 -0.71 5.15 -18.01
CA ALA A 276 0.35 5.46 -17.05
C ALA A 276 1.58 4.63 -17.45
N ASP A 277 2.71 5.29 -17.72
CA ASP A 277 3.92 4.60 -18.17
C ASP A 277 4.62 3.97 -16.96
N VAL A 278 4.14 2.78 -16.56
CA VAL A 278 4.70 2.04 -15.42
C VAL A 278 6.06 1.44 -15.77
N GLY A 279 7.04 1.60 -14.89
CA GLY A 279 8.33 0.91 -14.92
C GLY A 279 8.59 0.19 -13.61
N PHE A 280 9.31 -0.93 -13.70
CA PHE A 280 9.87 -1.63 -12.55
C PHE A 280 11.32 -1.18 -12.34
N PHE A 281 11.71 -1.03 -11.08
CA PHE A 281 13.01 -0.51 -10.69
C PHE A 281 13.59 -1.35 -9.55
N ARG A 282 14.91 -1.41 -9.52
CA ARG A 282 15.72 -2.00 -8.46
C ARG A 282 16.71 -0.97 -7.97
N SER A 283 16.88 -0.88 -6.66
CA SER A 283 18.04 -0.25 -6.03
C SER A 283 18.92 -1.33 -5.41
N ASP A 284 20.23 -1.12 -5.47
CA ASP A 284 21.26 -1.97 -4.84
C ASP A 284 22.12 -1.16 -3.85
N ASP A 285 21.66 0.03 -3.45
CA ASP A 285 22.37 0.98 -2.59
C ASP A 285 21.46 1.61 -1.52
N GLY A 286 20.38 0.91 -1.16
CA GLY A 286 19.44 1.35 -0.12
C GLY A 286 18.63 2.57 -0.54
N GLY A 287 18.27 2.63 -1.82
CA GLY A 287 17.46 3.67 -2.42
C GLY A 287 18.23 4.96 -2.71
N MET A 288 19.57 4.95 -2.81
CA MET A 288 20.26 6.15 -3.30
C MET A 288 20.01 6.34 -4.81
N THR A 289 20.11 5.25 -5.57
CA THR A 289 19.88 5.23 -7.02
C THR A 289 19.00 4.06 -7.43
N TRP A 290 18.32 4.22 -8.57
CA TRP A 290 17.39 3.23 -9.12
C TRP A 290 17.77 2.85 -10.55
N SER A 291 17.83 1.54 -10.80
CA SER A 291 18.00 0.97 -12.14
C SER A 291 16.68 0.38 -12.63
N ARG A 292 16.26 0.77 -13.83
CA ARG A 292 15.06 0.19 -14.46
C ARG A 292 15.29 -1.28 -14.80
N LEU A 293 14.35 -2.13 -14.44
CA LEU A 293 14.32 -3.55 -14.78
C LEU A 293 13.59 -3.77 -16.12
N GLY A 294 14.01 -4.82 -16.85
CA GLY A 294 13.42 -5.25 -18.11
C GLY A 294 14.10 -4.66 -19.36
N ALA A 295 14.49 -5.53 -20.29
CA ALA A 295 14.90 -5.19 -21.64
C ALA A 295 13.73 -5.43 -22.60
N ASN A 296 13.51 -4.53 -23.56
CA ASN A 296 12.51 -4.58 -24.64
C ASN A 296 11.15 -3.96 -24.33
N GLY A 297 11.10 -2.63 -24.26
CA GLY A 297 10.09 -1.84 -24.99
C GLY A 297 8.61 -2.18 -24.79
N GLU A 298 8.23 -2.88 -23.72
CA GLU A 298 6.83 -3.10 -23.41
C GLU A 298 6.21 -1.72 -23.17
N VAL A 299 5.26 -1.42 -24.05
CA VAL A 299 4.39 -0.27 -23.98
C VAL A 299 3.86 -0.20 -22.55
N GLY A 300 4.08 0.93 -21.88
CA GLY A 300 3.69 1.11 -20.47
C GLY A 300 2.33 0.47 -20.19
N LEU A 301 2.26 -0.30 -19.10
CA LEU A 301 1.05 -1.02 -18.74
C LEU A 301 -0.13 -0.03 -18.77
N PHE A 302 -1.18 -0.37 -19.53
CA PHE A 302 -2.39 0.46 -19.54
C PHE A 302 -3.06 0.51 -18.16
N ASP A 303 -2.80 -0.52 -17.33
CA ASP A 303 -3.30 -0.65 -15.97
C ASP A 303 -2.17 -0.37 -14.96
N MET A 304 -2.51 0.32 -13.89
CA MET A 304 -1.57 0.65 -12.82
C MET A 304 -1.15 -0.63 -12.10
N VAL A 305 0.15 -0.73 -11.74
CA VAL A 305 0.62 -1.69 -10.75
C VAL A 305 0.30 -1.11 -9.39
N TRP A 306 -0.65 -1.74 -8.69
CA TRP A 306 -1.14 -1.24 -7.40
C TRP A 306 -0.36 -1.86 -6.24
N ALA A 307 -0.09 -3.16 -6.32
CA ALA A 307 0.61 -3.92 -5.29
C ALA A 307 1.81 -4.66 -5.89
N LEU A 308 2.90 -4.69 -5.14
CA LEU A 308 4.11 -5.48 -5.40
C LEU A 308 4.46 -6.18 -4.08
N GLU A 309 4.76 -7.47 -4.14
CA GLU A 309 5.11 -8.28 -2.97
C GLU A 309 6.25 -9.24 -3.31
N GLY A 310 7.06 -9.62 -2.31
CA GLY A 310 8.23 -10.47 -2.51
C GLY A 310 8.31 -11.64 -1.54
N GLU A 311 8.47 -12.84 -2.09
CA GLU A 311 8.72 -14.07 -1.33
C GLU A 311 10.21 -14.43 -1.41
N VAL A 312 10.87 -14.62 -0.26
CA VAL A 312 12.25 -15.11 -0.22
C VAL A 312 12.30 -16.56 -0.65
N VAL A 313 13.03 -16.84 -1.72
CA VAL A 313 13.24 -18.20 -2.23
C VAL A 313 14.53 -18.81 -1.70
N ASP A 314 14.69 -20.12 -1.90
CA ASP A 314 15.95 -20.79 -1.60
C ASP A 314 17.07 -20.22 -2.47
N GLY A 315 18.22 -19.95 -1.86
CA GLY A 315 19.30 -19.17 -2.47
C GLY A 315 19.27 -17.68 -2.11
N GLY A 316 18.22 -17.21 -1.43
CA GLY A 316 18.20 -15.89 -0.81
C GLY A 316 17.83 -14.73 -1.72
N GLY A 317 17.41 -14.99 -2.96
CA GLY A 317 16.79 -13.98 -3.83
C GLY A 317 15.29 -13.85 -3.60
N LEU A 318 14.65 -12.94 -4.34
CA LEU A 318 13.19 -12.76 -4.29
C LEU A 318 12.47 -13.30 -5.52
N ARG A 319 11.42 -14.09 -5.27
CA ARG A 319 10.32 -14.24 -6.22
C ARG A 319 9.37 -13.06 -6.01
N LEU A 320 9.08 -12.30 -7.07
CA LEU A 320 8.24 -11.11 -6.98
C LEU A 320 6.86 -11.37 -7.59
N TYR A 321 5.85 -10.73 -7.03
CA TYR A 321 4.49 -10.73 -7.52
C TYR A 321 4.00 -9.30 -7.69
N TYR A 322 3.32 -8.99 -8.79
CA TYR A 322 2.61 -7.71 -8.91
C TYR A 322 1.17 -7.90 -9.34
N GLY A 323 0.32 -7.00 -8.85
CA GLY A 323 -1.11 -6.96 -9.11
C GLY A 323 -1.50 -5.68 -9.84
N THR A 324 -2.35 -5.81 -10.85
CA THR A 324 -2.84 -4.66 -11.62
C THR A 324 -4.25 -4.28 -11.22
N THR A 325 -4.59 -3.01 -11.45
CA THR A 325 -5.96 -2.51 -11.31
C THR A 325 -6.93 -3.15 -12.32
N GLY A 326 -6.40 -3.77 -13.38
CA GLY A 326 -7.15 -4.58 -14.35
C GLY A 326 -7.52 -5.97 -13.84
N GLY A 327 -6.93 -6.42 -12.73
CA GLY A 327 -7.20 -7.72 -12.11
C GLY A 327 -6.32 -8.87 -12.58
N GLN A 328 -5.12 -8.52 -13.04
CA GLN A 328 -4.06 -9.46 -13.39
C GLN A 328 -3.08 -9.62 -12.23
N LEU A 329 -2.61 -10.85 -12.03
CA LEU A 329 -1.50 -11.18 -11.14
C LEU A 329 -0.35 -11.72 -11.98
N HIS A 330 0.83 -11.16 -11.83
CA HIS A 330 2.04 -11.56 -12.52
C HIS A 330 3.10 -12.00 -11.50
N MET A 331 4.00 -12.87 -11.93
CA MET A 331 5.09 -13.43 -11.13
C MET A 331 6.41 -13.31 -11.89
N SER A 332 7.48 -13.05 -11.15
CA SER A 332 8.87 -13.10 -11.62
C SER A 332 9.67 -14.03 -10.72
N GLU A 333 10.42 -14.94 -11.34
CA GLU A 333 11.37 -15.84 -10.64
C GLU A 333 12.82 -15.33 -10.70
N ASP A 334 13.05 -14.17 -11.33
CA ASP A 334 14.37 -13.62 -11.60
C ASP A 334 14.51 -12.17 -11.12
N GLU A 335 13.88 -11.86 -9.97
CA GLU A 335 13.93 -10.56 -9.31
C GLU A 335 13.46 -9.40 -10.20
N GLY A 336 12.38 -9.63 -10.94
CA GLY A 336 11.69 -8.64 -11.76
C GLY A 336 12.33 -8.38 -13.12
N LYS A 337 13.32 -9.18 -13.55
CA LYS A 337 13.91 -9.05 -14.90
C LYS A 337 12.94 -9.52 -15.98
N THR A 338 12.20 -10.58 -15.73
CA THR A 338 11.13 -11.10 -16.59
C THR A 338 9.87 -11.41 -15.79
N TRP A 339 8.71 -11.32 -16.45
CA TRP A 339 7.40 -11.49 -15.82
C TRP A 339 6.53 -12.47 -16.60
N THR A 340 5.85 -13.35 -15.88
CA THR A 340 4.83 -14.25 -16.42
C THR A 340 3.49 -13.97 -15.76
N ARG A 341 2.41 -13.88 -16.54
CA ARG A 341 1.06 -13.75 -15.98
C ARG A 341 0.64 -15.07 -15.31
N LEU A 342 0.37 -15.00 -14.03
CA LEU A 342 -0.02 -16.14 -13.20
C LEU A 342 -1.54 -16.33 -13.14
N ALA A 343 -2.30 -15.23 -13.07
CA ALA A 343 -3.76 -15.24 -13.06
C ALA A 343 -4.35 -13.97 -13.69
N ASP A 344 -5.63 -14.06 -14.09
CA ASP A 344 -6.42 -12.95 -14.63
C ASP A 344 -7.87 -13.08 -14.15
N GLY A 345 -8.67 -12.02 -14.29
CA GLY A 345 -10.09 -12.01 -13.92
C GLY A 345 -10.34 -11.94 -12.42
N LEU A 346 -9.33 -11.62 -11.61
CA LEU A 346 -9.44 -11.51 -10.15
C LEU A 346 -10.26 -10.28 -9.70
N GLY A 347 -10.52 -9.33 -10.62
CA GLY A 347 -10.96 -7.98 -10.26
C GLY A 347 -9.79 -7.12 -9.79
N SER A 348 -9.96 -5.81 -9.69
CA SER A 348 -8.89 -4.87 -9.37
C SER A 348 -8.13 -5.29 -8.12
N VAL A 349 -6.84 -5.60 -8.27
CA VAL A 349 -5.98 -6.01 -7.15
C VAL A 349 -5.70 -4.79 -6.29
N THR A 350 -5.93 -4.91 -4.99
CA THR A 350 -5.68 -3.85 -4.01
C THR A 350 -4.47 -4.17 -3.15
N HIS A 351 -4.23 -5.44 -2.80
CA HIS A 351 -3.07 -5.84 -2.00
C HIS A 351 -2.65 -7.26 -2.39
N ILE A 352 -1.35 -7.55 -2.23
CA ILE A 352 -0.79 -8.90 -2.30
C ILE A 352 -0.01 -9.07 -1.01
N VAL A 353 -0.11 -10.26 -0.43
CA VAL A 353 0.68 -10.67 0.73
C VAL A 353 1.19 -12.09 0.49
N THR A 354 2.39 -12.37 0.94
CA THR A 354 3.00 -13.71 0.88
C THR A 354 3.27 -14.21 2.29
N ALA A 355 3.29 -15.53 2.43
CA ALA A 355 3.62 -16.16 3.70
C ALA A 355 5.07 -15.84 4.08
N GLU A 356 5.34 -15.71 5.37
CA GLU A 356 6.71 -15.78 5.85
C GLU A 356 7.31 -17.16 5.52
N LYS A 357 8.64 -17.22 5.35
CA LYS A 357 9.32 -18.46 4.95
C LYS A 357 9.05 -19.55 6.00
N GLY A 358 8.33 -20.61 5.62
CA GLY A 358 7.96 -21.72 6.49
C GLY A 358 6.52 -21.69 7.02
N ALA A 359 5.80 -20.58 6.82
CA ALA A 359 4.36 -20.52 7.05
C ALA A 359 3.60 -20.99 5.79
N ALA A 360 2.53 -21.76 5.99
CA ALA A 360 1.62 -22.13 4.91
C ALA A 360 0.43 -21.14 4.90
N LEU A 361 0.23 -20.46 3.77
CA LEU A 361 -0.95 -19.63 3.49
C LEU A 361 -1.88 -20.30 2.47
#